data_AF-X1D8D8-F1
#
_entry.id   AF-X1D8D8-F1
#
_cell.length_a   1.000
_cell.length_b   1.000
_cell.length_c   1.000
_cell.angle_alpha   90.00
_cell.angle_beta   90.00
_cell.angle_gamma   90.00
#
_symmetry.space_group_name_H-M   'P 1'
#
loop_
_entity.id
_entity.type
_entity.pdbx_description
1 polymer ?
#
loop_
_entity_poly.entity_id
_entity_poly.type
_entity_poly.pdbx_seq_one_letter_code
_entity_poly.pdbx_strand_id
1 'polypeptide(L)' 'MKTLILGLGNPILSDDGVGFCVAGELRGRLSQQEVTVMETSMTGLSLLDLLAGYDRAIIIDAIQAVGGKAGQST' A
#
# COMPACT_ATOMS: atom_id res chain seq x y z
N MET A 1 -0.66 -13.86 13.34
CA MET A 1 -1.17 -13.82 11.95
C MET A 1 -0.38 -12.76 11.21
N LYS A 2 0.46 -13.13 10.25
CA LYS A 2 1.36 -12.21 9.56
C LYS A 2 0.58 -11.33 8.58
N THR A 3 0.60 -10.02 8.81
CA THR A 3 -0.09 -9.05 7.94
C THR A 3 0.93 -8.17 7.22
N LEU A 4 0.76 -8.02 5.91
CA LEU A 4 1.47 -7.05 5.09
C LEU A 4 0.60 -5.81 4.87
N ILE A 5 1.16 -4.62 5.10
CA ILE A 5 0.61 -3.35 4.62
C ILE A 5 1.51 -2.88 3.49
N LEU A 6 0.97 -2.79 2.28
CA LEU A 6 1.71 -2.46 1.07
C LEU A 6 1.19 -1.15 0.48
N GLY A 7 1.99 -0.10 0.58
CA GLY A 7 1.78 1.15 -0.12
C GLY A 7 2.24 1.04 -1.57
N LEU A 8 1.31 1.20 -2.50
CA LEU A 8 1.57 1.22 -3.93
C LEU A 8 1.63 2.66 -4.46
N GLY A 9 2.21 2.78 -5.65
CA GLY A 9 2.18 4.00 -6.44
C GLY A 9 3.55 4.56 -6.77
N ASN A 10 3.56 5.79 -7.27
CA ASN A 10 4.76 6.47 -7.71
C ASN A 10 5.00 7.75 -6.88
N PRO A 11 6.05 7.80 -6.03
CA PRO A 11 6.29 8.92 -5.12
C PRO A 11 6.58 10.25 -5.82
N ILE A 12 6.90 10.25 -7.13
CA ILE A 12 7.11 11.49 -7.90
C ILE A 12 5.86 11.96 -8.67
N LEU A 13 4.79 11.16 -8.74
CA LEU A 13 3.58 11.49 -9.50
C LEU A 13 2.43 11.97 -8.61
N SER A 14 2.61 13.11 -7.93
CA SER A 14 1.58 13.81 -7.14
C SER A 14 0.70 12.85 -6.31
N ASP A 15 -0.57 12.69 -6.68
CA ASP A 15 -1.55 11.91 -5.91
C ASP A 15 -1.31 10.40 -5.99
N ASP A 16 -0.62 9.92 -7.02
CA ASP A 16 -0.19 8.52 -7.15
C ASP A 16 0.80 8.13 -6.03
N GLY A 17 1.45 9.11 -5.39
CA GLY A 17 2.34 8.88 -4.25
C GLY A 17 1.61 8.60 -2.92
N VAL A 18 0.27 8.67 -2.87
CA VAL A 18 -0.46 8.60 -1.60
C VAL A 18 -0.22 7.28 -0.85
N GLY A 19 -0.09 6.15 -1.55
CA GLY A 19 0.20 4.86 -0.92
C GLY A 19 1.54 4.85 -0.20
N PHE A 20 2.56 5.50 -0.77
CA PHE A 20 3.86 5.71 -0.12
C PHE A 20 3.74 6.59 1.11
N CYS A 21 3.01 7.71 1.01
CA CYS A 21 2.80 8.62 2.14
C CYS A 21 2.15 7.90 3.33
N VAL A 22 1.08 7.13 3.08
CA VAL A 22 0.37 6.41 4.15
C VAL A 22 1.25 5.31 4.74
N ALA A 23 1.93 4.51 3.92
CA ALA A 23 2.84 3.46 4.41
C ALA A 23 3.99 4.04 5.25
N GLY A 24 4.57 5.16 4.82
CA GLY A 24 5.61 5.87 5.57
C GLY A 24 5.14 6.33 6.94
N GLU A 25 3.94 6.90 7.03
CA GLU A 25 3.33 7.31 8.31
C GLU A 25 3.02 6.13 9.24
N LEU A 26 2.69 4.96 8.69
CA LEU A 26 2.36 3.77 9.48
C LEU A 26 3.60 3.07 10.07
N ARG A 27 4.77 3.16 9.41
CA ARG A 27 6.01 2.50 9.87
C ARG A 27 6.40 2.89 11.30
N GLY A 28 6.15 4.12 11.72
CA GLY A 28 6.44 4.60 13.07
C GLY A 28 5.34 4.37 14.11
N ARG A 29 4.17 3.88 13.69
CA ARG A 29 2.96 3.81 14.53
C ARG A 29 2.52 2.39 14.87
N LEU A 30 3.04 1.39 14.17
CA LEU A 30 2.63 -0.01 14.31
C LEU A 30 3.75 -0.87 14.89
N SER A 31 3.38 -1.84 15.74
CA SER A 31 4.32 -2.85 16.26
C SER A 31 4.73 -3.82 15.14
N GLN A 32 6.05 -4.01 14.98
CA GLN A 32 6.61 -4.83 13.90
C GLN A 32 6.57 -6.34 14.15
N GLN A 33 6.03 -6.80 15.28
CA GLN A 33 6.02 -8.24 15.61
C GLN A 33 5.11 -9.06 14.68
N GLU A 34 4.01 -8.48 14.18
CA GLU A 34 3.06 -9.18 13.30
C GLU A 34 2.65 -8.40 12.05
N VAL A 35 3.09 -7.14 11.94
CA VAL A 35 2.77 -6.26 10.82
C VAL A 35 4.04 -5.82 10.12
N THR A 36 4.12 -6.09 8.82
CA THR A 36 5.18 -5.59 7.96
C THR A 36 4.63 -4.48 7.07
N VAL A 37 5.33 -3.35 7.01
CA VAL A 37 4.94 -2.19 6.19
C VAL A 37 5.97 -1.96 5.08
N MET A 38 5.52 -2.04 3.83
CA MET A 38 6.35 -1.92 2.64
C MET A 38 5.77 -0.89 1.66
N GLU A 39 6.66 -0.35 0.83
CA GLU A 39 6.33 0.58 -0.25
C GLU A 39 6.87 -0.03 -1.55
N THR A 40 6.13 0.06 -2.65
CA THR A 40 6.62 -0.39 -3.95
C THR A 40 5.95 0.35 -5.10
N SER A 41 6.73 0.67 -6.12
CA SER A 41 6.22 1.15 -7.42
C SER A 41 6.05 0.01 -8.43
N MET A 42 6.19 -1.24 -7.99
CA MET A 42 5.95 -2.44 -8.79
C MET A 42 4.46 -2.59 -9.12
N THR A 43 4.17 -3.18 -10.28
CA THR A 43 2.81 -3.40 -10.78
C THR A 43 2.63 -4.82 -11.31
N GLY A 44 1.36 -5.22 -11.45
CA GLY A 44 0.99 -6.50 -12.04
C GLY A 44 1.47 -7.72 -11.23
N LEU A 45 1.83 -8.80 -11.93
CA LEU A 45 2.16 -10.09 -11.31
C LEU A 45 3.39 -10.05 -10.40
N SER A 46 4.29 -9.07 -10.59
CA SER A 46 5.47 -8.90 -9.74
C SER A 46 5.12 -8.65 -8.26
N LEU A 47 3.90 -8.17 -7.98
CA LEU A 47 3.41 -7.99 -6.60
C LEU A 47 3.26 -9.32 -5.85
N LEU A 48 3.03 -10.44 -6.55
CA LEU A 48 2.78 -11.74 -5.92
C LEU A 48 3.95 -12.19 -5.05
N ASP A 49 5.18 -11.88 -5.46
CA ASP A 49 6.39 -12.21 -4.72
C ASP A 49 6.44 -11.48 -3.36
N LEU A 50 5.86 -10.28 -3.29
CA LEU A 50 5.78 -9.50 -2.05
C LEU A 50 4.68 -9.99 -1.11
N LEU A 51 3.60 -10.55 -1.67
CA LEU A 51 2.48 -11.08 -0.89
C LEU A 51 2.78 -12.46 -0.29
N ALA A 52 3.73 -13.20 -0.88
CA ALA A 52 4.06 -14.55 -0.46
C ALA A 52 4.51 -14.63 1.01
N GLY A 53 3.93 -15.57 1.76
CA GLY A 53 4.28 -15.82 3.16
C GLY A 53 3.54 -14.97 4.20
N TYR A 54 2.62 -14.10 3.76
CA TYR A 54 1.68 -13.39 4.64
C TYR A 54 0.30 -14.04 4.62
N ASP A 55 -0.37 -14.03 5.77
CA ASP A 55 -1.73 -14.54 5.92
C ASP A 55 -2.77 -13.53 5.41
N ARG A 56 -2.42 -12.24 5.46
CA ARG A 56 -3.28 -11.11 5.09
C ARG A 56 -2.47 -9.99 4.45
N ALA A 57 -3.05 -9.34 3.45
CA ALA A 57 -2.51 -8.12 2.85
C ALA A 57 -3.52 -6.97 2.93
N ILE A 58 -3.03 -5.77 3.21
CA ILE A 58 -3.74 -4.50 3.11
C ILE A 58 -2.98 -3.66 2.08
N ILE A 59 -3.63 -3.35 0.96
CA ILE A 59 -3.04 -2.59 -0.14
C ILE A 59 -3.56 -1.16 -0.08
N ILE A 60 -2.67 -0.19 -0.17
CA ILE A 60 -3.00 1.24 -0.17
C ILE A 60 -2.50 1.81 -1.49
N ASP A 61 -3.40 2.28 -2.35
CA ASP A 61 -3.08 2.77 -3.67
C ASP A 61 -3.97 3.96 -4.05
N ALA A 62 -3.48 4.83 -4.93
CA ALA A 62 -4.31 5.82 -5.58
C ALA A 62 -5.11 5.15 -6.69
N ILE A 63 -6.44 5.22 -6.62
CA ILE A 63 -7.30 4.63 -7.64
C ILE A 63 -8.19 5.68 -8.28
N GLN A 64 -8.40 5.55 -9.60
CA GLN A 64 -9.43 6.29 -10.31
C GLN A 64 -10.68 5.41 -10.40
N ALA A 65 -11.60 5.61 -9.46
CA ALA A 65 -12.90 4.95 -9.50
C ALA A 65 -13.84 5.66 -10.49
N VAL A 66 -14.63 4.89 -11.24
CA VAL A 66 -15.64 5.44 -12.14
C VAL A 66 -16.68 6.22 -11.33
N GLY A 67 -16.78 7.52 -11.59
CA GLY A 67 -17.69 8.42 -10.85
C GLY A 67 -17.25 8.75 -9.42
N GLY A 68 -16.03 8.39 -9.03
CA GLY A 68 -15.47 8.72 -7.72
C GLY A 68 -15.14 10.22 -7.58
N LYS A 69 -15.27 10.75 -6.37
CA LYS A 69 -14.77 12.08 -6.03
C LYS A 69 -13.34 12.00 -5.48
N ALA A 70 -12.52 13.01 -5.73
CA ALA A 70 -11.16 13.07 -5.18
C ALA A 70 -11.17 12.91 -3.65
N GLY A 71 -10.29 12.06 -3.12
CA GLY A 71 -10.20 11.73 -1.70
C GLY A 71 -11.26 10.74 -1.19
N GLN A 72 -12.16 10.25 -2.05
CA GLN A 72 -13.12 9.21 -1.68
C GLN A 72 -12.45 7.84 -1.66
N SER A 73 -12.63 7.10 -0.57
CA SER A 73 -12.28 5.67 -0.49
C SER A 73 -13.50 4.82 -0.89
N THR A 74 -13.25 3.64 -1.49
CA THR A 74 -14.30 2.71 -1.96
C THR A 74 -14.50 1.58 -0.97
#